data_AF-A0A6V7RS32-F1
#
_entry.id   AF-A0A6V7RS32-F1
#
_cell.length_a   1.000
_cell.length_b   1.000
_cell.length_c   1.000
_cell.angle_alpha   90.00
_cell.angle_beta   90.00
_cell.angle_gamma   90.00
#
_symmetry.space_group_name_H-M   'P 1'
#
loop_
_entity.id
_entity.type
_entity.pdbx_description
1 polymer ?
#
loop_
_entity_poly.entity_id
_entity_poly.type
_entity_poly.pdbx_seq_one_letter_code
_entity_poly.pdbx_strand_id
1 'polypeptide(L)'
;MKFDLMNIYFLLVFFFFFKQYDFLNISKKYTYNFLNGNIIRKKEKYSFKNLKCKVEGIEYKVQDVDNSVDFYNNVLGFQVAEKGDNYAKLILGNNEAYIKLIKNDQDNFIIGEHSFLGLGIHLKEFDLKKVHKYKGQVEDELDKRPITACILPDEDAQVRRYWENCFITDPDGYGIEVVLQEEVPKLNRIRLYTTSTKDSQKFYSDILGMDLVKIQSHLEEISYPWNIYGGMSYYFSNKNNSTILQLAYAYDENKLHMGNSIGNLILSFQDLNALEKKLKENDIEIVKSNGEIIVKDFDGYNICLKQIT
;
A
#
# COMPACT_ATOMS: atom_id res chain seq x y z
N MET A 1 -65.11 22.09 -42.27
CA MET A 1 -64.85 21.39 -41.00
C MET A 1 -64.87 19.89 -41.23
N LYS A 2 -63.72 19.34 -41.60
CA LYS A 2 -63.46 17.89 -41.63
C LYS A 2 -62.37 17.67 -40.60
N PHE A 3 -62.74 17.11 -39.46
CA PHE A 3 -61.78 16.66 -38.45
C PHE A 3 -61.28 15.30 -38.93
N ASP A 4 -60.04 15.28 -39.43
CA ASP A 4 -59.42 14.09 -40.00
C ASP A 4 -59.20 13.01 -38.93
N LEU A 5 -59.64 11.80 -39.28
CA LEU A 5 -59.53 10.53 -38.56
C LEU A 5 -58.10 10.07 -38.23
N MET A 6 -57.08 10.92 -38.43
CA MET A 6 -55.67 10.53 -38.42
C MET A 6 -55.00 10.60 -37.03
N ASN A 7 -55.74 10.94 -35.97
CA ASN A 7 -55.20 11.02 -34.60
C ASN A 7 -55.70 9.93 -33.63
N ILE A 8 -56.63 9.07 -34.05
CA ILE A 8 -57.10 7.96 -33.19
C ILE A 8 -56.22 6.71 -33.35
N TYR A 9 -55.56 6.54 -34.51
CA TYR A 9 -54.66 5.41 -34.73
C TYR A 9 -53.32 5.54 -33.99
N PHE A 10 -52.81 6.77 -33.78
CA PHE A 10 -51.55 6.97 -33.06
C PHE A 10 -51.68 6.74 -31.55
N LEU A 11 -52.86 7.00 -30.96
CA LEU A 11 -53.14 6.72 -29.56
C LEU A 11 -53.34 5.22 -29.25
N LEU A 12 -53.80 4.44 -30.23
CA LEU A 12 -53.95 2.99 -30.08
C LEU A 12 -52.66 2.20 -30.29
N VAL A 13 -51.70 2.72 -31.08
CA VAL A 13 -50.37 2.10 -31.22
C VAL A 13 -49.49 2.35 -29.98
N PHE A 14 -49.67 3.48 -29.29
CA PHE A 14 -48.92 3.76 -28.06
C PHE A 14 -49.35 2.87 -26.86
N PHE A 15 -50.59 2.35 -26.88
CA PHE A 15 -51.09 1.44 -25.84
C PHE A 15 -50.82 -0.05 -26.10
N PHE A 16 -50.38 -0.44 -27.29
CA PHE A 16 -50.09 -1.84 -27.63
C PHE A 16 -48.62 -2.26 -27.46
N PHE A 17 -47.69 -1.31 -27.30
CA PHE A 17 -46.27 -1.63 -27.07
C PHE A 17 -45.84 -1.71 -25.58
N PHE A 18 -46.76 -1.50 -24.63
CA PHE A 18 -46.49 -1.72 -23.20
C PHE A 18 -46.97 -3.08 -22.65
N LYS A 19 -47.31 -4.03 -23.52
CA LYS A 19 -47.75 -5.39 -23.14
C LYS A 19 -46.65 -6.46 -23.20
N GLN A 20 -45.38 -6.09 -23.07
CA GLN A 20 -44.26 -7.04 -23.02
C GLN A 20 -43.14 -6.66 -22.05
N TYR A 21 -43.49 -6.06 -20.90
CA TYR A 21 -42.60 -6.01 -19.74
C TYR A 21 -43.35 -6.50 -18.49
N ASP A 22 -43.58 -7.81 -18.44
CA ASP A 22 -43.90 -8.54 -17.21
C ASP A 22 -42.66 -8.63 -16.29
N PHE A 23 -42.18 -7.50 -15.80
CA PHE A 23 -41.12 -7.48 -14.77
C PHE A 23 -41.28 -6.43 -13.67
N LEU A 24 -42.42 -5.74 -13.61
CA LEU A 24 -42.68 -4.72 -12.57
C LEU A 24 -43.94 -5.00 -11.74
N ASN A 25 -44.24 -6.27 -11.52
CA ASN A 25 -45.27 -6.66 -10.56
C ASN A 25 -44.87 -7.91 -9.77
N ILE A 26 -43.84 -7.76 -8.92
CA ILE A 26 -43.61 -8.70 -7.82
C ILE A 26 -44.00 -7.98 -6.53
N SER A 27 -45.08 -8.47 -5.94
CA SER A 27 -45.61 -8.02 -4.67
C SER A 27 -44.60 -8.23 -3.54
N LYS A 28 -44.57 -7.27 -2.62
CA LYS A 28 -43.91 -7.33 -1.33
C LYS A 28 -44.33 -8.57 -0.54
N LYS A 29 -43.43 -9.55 -0.40
CA LYS A 29 -42.99 -10.21 0.85
C LYS A 29 -42.38 -11.57 0.51
N TYR A 30 -41.10 -11.55 0.19
CA TYR A 30 -40.22 -12.62 0.61
C TYR A 30 -39.31 -12.03 1.68
N THR A 31 -39.74 -12.12 2.94
CA THR A 31 -38.81 -12.08 4.06
C THR A 31 -37.89 -13.27 3.87
N TYR A 32 -36.67 -13.04 3.42
CA TYR A 32 -35.63 -14.05 3.53
C TYR A 32 -35.44 -14.29 5.03
N ASN A 33 -35.95 -15.43 5.52
CA ASN A 33 -35.60 -15.94 6.84
C ASN A 33 -34.14 -16.39 6.79
N PHE A 34 -33.20 -15.43 6.82
CA PHE A 34 -31.78 -15.67 7.08
C PHE A 34 -31.54 -15.90 8.59
N LEU A 35 -32.45 -16.60 9.26
CA LEU A 35 -32.32 -16.99 10.65
C LEU A 35 -33.06 -18.31 10.86
N ASN A 36 -32.46 -19.40 10.41
CA ASN A 36 -32.62 -20.69 11.07
C ASN A 36 -31.49 -21.63 10.65
N GLY A 37 -30.39 -21.46 11.37
CA GLY A 37 -29.25 -22.36 11.37
C GLY A 37 -28.42 -21.99 12.57
N ASN A 38 -28.69 -22.63 13.72
CA ASN A 38 -27.80 -22.63 14.89
C ASN A 38 -26.51 -23.37 14.53
N ILE A 39 -25.72 -22.80 13.64
CA ILE A 39 -24.30 -23.07 13.51
C ILE A 39 -23.63 -21.71 13.71
N ILE A 40 -23.76 -21.19 14.93
CA ILE A 40 -22.72 -20.33 15.47
C ILE A 40 -21.51 -21.25 15.59
N ARG A 41 -20.73 -21.37 14.51
CA ARG A 41 -19.31 -21.66 14.68
C ARG A 41 -18.85 -20.55 15.60
N LYS A 42 -18.61 -20.87 16.88
CA LYS A 42 -17.75 -20.04 17.72
C LYS A 42 -16.52 -19.80 16.85
N LYS A 43 -16.37 -18.59 16.32
CA LYS A 43 -15.04 -18.13 15.91
C LYS A 43 -14.25 -18.28 17.19
N GLU A 44 -13.41 -19.31 17.25
CA GLU A 44 -12.40 -19.39 18.28
C GLU A 44 -11.74 -18.01 18.24
N LYS A 45 -11.95 -17.24 19.32
CA LYS A 45 -11.13 -16.07 19.57
C LYS A 45 -9.76 -16.66 19.84
N TYR A 46 -8.99 -16.85 18.78
CA TYR A 46 -7.55 -16.96 18.89
C TYR A 46 -7.14 -15.67 19.59
N SER A 47 -6.92 -15.78 20.89
CA SER A 47 -6.27 -14.78 21.71
C SER A 47 -4.84 -14.75 21.23
N PHE A 48 -4.62 -14.06 20.11
CA PHE A 48 -3.29 -13.86 19.58
C PHE A 48 -2.58 -12.97 20.59
N LYS A 49 -1.48 -13.47 21.18
CA LYS A 49 -0.45 -12.56 21.66
C LYS A 49 0.06 -11.84 20.40
N ASN A 50 -0.39 -10.60 20.18
CA ASN A 50 0.16 -9.76 19.12
C ASN A 50 1.68 -9.73 19.31
N LEU A 51 2.41 -10.29 18.35
CA LEU A 51 3.86 -10.23 18.38
C LEU A 51 4.22 -8.77 18.10
N LYS A 52 4.96 -8.16 19.02
CA LYS A 52 5.38 -6.77 18.85
C LYS A 52 6.44 -6.71 17.75
N CYS A 53 5.95 -6.46 16.54
CA CYS A 53 6.68 -6.16 15.31
C CYS A 53 6.91 -4.65 15.17
N LYS A 54 8.12 -4.24 14.81
CA LYS A 54 8.44 -2.89 14.36
C LYS A 54 8.96 -2.92 12.94
N VAL A 55 8.46 -2.00 12.10
CA VAL A 55 9.00 -1.75 10.77
C VAL A 55 10.29 -0.95 10.94
N GLU A 56 11.43 -1.62 10.79
CA GLU A 56 12.75 -1.01 11.04
C GLU A 56 13.29 -0.31 9.81
N GLY A 57 13.06 -0.84 8.62
CA GLY A 57 13.63 -0.23 7.41
C GLY A 57 13.36 -0.99 6.14
N ILE A 58 13.79 -0.41 5.03
CA ILE A 58 13.76 -1.02 3.70
C ILE A 58 15.13 -0.84 3.04
N GLU A 59 15.62 -1.90 2.40
CA GLU A 59 16.84 -1.87 1.61
C GLU A 59 16.48 -1.88 0.12
N TYR A 60 17.15 -1.07 -0.69
CA TYR A 60 17.04 -1.11 -2.15
C TYR A 60 18.31 -0.57 -2.80
N LYS A 61 18.49 -0.94 -4.06
CA LYS A 61 19.70 -0.67 -4.81
C LYS A 61 19.60 0.65 -5.57
N VAL A 62 20.73 1.33 -5.74
CA VAL A 62 20.85 2.58 -6.49
C VAL A 62 22.09 2.53 -7.39
N GLN A 63 22.07 3.24 -8.51
CA GLN A 63 23.24 3.31 -9.39
C GLN A 63 24.40 4.07 -8.74
N ASP A 64 24.10 5.14 -8.02
CA ASP A 64 25.09 6.01 -7.39
C ASP A 64 24.63 6.43 -5.99
N VAL A 65 25.23 5.81 -4.97
CA VAL A 65 24.89 6.05 -3.56
C VAL A 65 25.08 7.52 -3.17
N ASP A 66 26.11 8.21 -3.67
CA ASP A 66 26.37 9.60 -3.29
C ASP A 66 25.32 10.54 -3.89
N ASN A 67 24.97 10.34 -5.17
CA ASN A 67 23.88 11.10 -5.80
C ASN A 67 22.55 10.89 -5.07
N SER A 68 22.21 9.65 -4.72
CA SER A 68 20.95 9.35 -4.03
C SER A 68 20.96 9.92 -2.61
N VAL A 69 22.07 9.84 -1.88
CA VAL A 69 22.23 10.49 -0.56
C VAL A 69 22.02 12.00 -0.67
N ASP A 70 22.61 12.65 -1.66
CA ASP A 70 22.43 14.08 -1.89
C ASP A 70 20.97 14.43 -2.19
N PHE A 71 20.27 13.63 -2.97
CA PHE A 71 18.84 13.80 -3.22
C PHE A 71 18.02 13.69 -1.92
N TYR A 72 18.12 12.57 -1.20
CA TYR A 72 17.32 12.34 0.00
C TYR A 72 17.61 13.36 1.10
N ASN A 73 18.86 13.81 1.25
CA ASN A 73 19.22 14.84 2.21
C ASN A 73 18.70 16.21 1.80
N ASN A 74 19.04 16.69 0.59
CA ASN A 74 18.78 18.07 0.23
C ASN A 74 17.33 18.34 -0.20
N VAL A 75 16.63 17.32 -0.73
CA VAL A 75 15.24 17.42 -1.20
C VAL A 75 14.26 17.06 -0.10
N LEU A 76 14.52 15.98 0.64
CA LEU A 76 13.55 15.37 1.57
C LEU A 76 13.95 15.51 3.05
N GLY A 77 15.16 15.98 3.35
CA GLY A 77 15.62 16.23 4.71
C GLY A 77 16.15 15.02 5.46
N PHE A 78 16.44 13.90 4.78
CA PHE A 78 17.03 12.73 5.43
C PHE A 78 18.45 13.02 5.94
N GLN A 79 18.79 12.36 7.05
CA GLN A 79 20.10 12.39 7.65
C GLN A 79 20.80 11.04 7.46
N VAL A 80 22.11 11.09 7.21
CA VAL A 80 22.95 9.89 7.11
C VAL A 80 23.20 9.36 8.52
N ALA A 81 22.65 8.19 8.84
CA ALA A 81 22.88 7.49 10.10
C ALA A 81 24.15 6.62 10.05
N GLU A 82 24.42 6.02 8.89
CA GLU A 82 25.57 5.15 8.66
C GLU A 82 25.95 5.22 7.18
N LYS A 83 27.24 5.21 6.88
CA LYS A 83 27.75 5.18 5.51
C LYS A 83 28.94 4.23 5.44
N GLY A 84 28.87 3.27 4.53
CA GLY A 84 29.98 2.40 4.16
C GLY A 84 30.40 2.64 2.72
N ASP A 85 31.32 1.83 2.22
CA ASP A 85 31.89 2.01 0.87
C ASP A 85 30.84 1.86 -0.25
N ASN A 86 29.90 0.92 -0.07
CA ASN A 86 28.89 0.57 -1.07
C ASN A 86 27.45 0.78 -0.57
N TYR A 87 27.24 1.47 0.54
CA TYR A 87 25.89 1.71 1.05
C TYR A 87 25.80 2.96 1.91
N ALA A 88 24.59 3.50 2.02
CA ALA A 88 24.23 4.53 2.97
C ALA A 88 22.90 4.20 3.64
N LYS A 89 22.85 4.31 4.96
CA LYS A 89 21.63 4.18 5.76
C LYS A 89 21.17 5.57 6.16
N LEU A 90 19.95 5.91 5.78
CA LEU A 90 19.36 7.23 6.00
C LEU A 90 18.13 7.14 6.90
N ILE A 91 17.96 8.15 7.75
CA ILE A 91 16.82 8.30 8.66
C ILE A 91 16.19 9.68 8.46
N LEU A 92 14.89 9.81 8.62
CA LEU A 92 14.20 11.10 8.53
C LEU A 92 13.81 11.63 9.90
N GLY A 93 13.15 10.81 10.71
CA GLY A 93 12.82 11.11 12.10
C GLY A 93 13.27 10.04 13.10
N ASN A 94 13.10 10.35 14.38
CA ASN A 94 13.40 9.43 15.47
C ASN A 94 12.34 8.31 15.53
N ASN A 95 12.79 7.06 15.73
CA ASN A 95 11.92 5.88 15.81
C ASN A 95 11.09 5.60 14.54
N GLU A 96 11.49 6.17 13.40
CA GLU A 96 10.97 5.84 12.08
C GLU A 96 11.77 4.71 11.44
N ALA A 97 11.22 4.12 10.39
CA ALA A 97 11.97 3.19 9.57
C ALA A 97 13.13 3.92 8.87
N TYR A 98 14.27 3.25 8.69
CA TYR A 98 15.35 3.77 7.85
C TYR A 98 15.18 3.32 6.41
N ILE A 99 15.80 4.05 5.48
CA ILE A 99 16.09 3.54 4.14
C ILE A 99 17.56 3.20 4.06
N LYS A 100 17.90 2.10 3.39
CA LYS A 100 19.29 1.73 3.15
C LYS A 100 19.51 1.57 1.66
N LEU A 101 20.26 2.52 1.12
CA LEU A 101 20.65 2.59 -0.27
C LEU A 101 21.90 1.73 -0.44
N ILE A 102 21.86 0.79 -1.38
CA ILE A 102 22.96 -0.15 -1.65
C ILE A 102 23.42 0.09 -3.08
N LYS A 103 24.72 0.22 -3.30
CA LYS A 103 25.26 0.35 -4.65
C LYS A 103 24.90 -0.90 -5.46
N ASN A 104 24.37 -0.70 -6.66
CA ASN A 104 24.17 -1.79 -7.59
C ASN A 104 25.51 -2.18 -8.26
N ASP A 105 25.92 -3.43 -8.07
CA ASP A 105 27.14 -4.01 -8.68
C ASP A 105 26.87 -4.85 -9.93
N GLN A 106 25.62 -4.92 -10.41
CA GLN A 106 25.20 -5.76 -11.54
C GLN A 106 24.97 -4.93 -12.81
N ASP A 107 25.46 -5.40 -13.95
CA ASP A 107 25.26 -4.69 -15.23
C ASP A 107 23.79 -4.64 -15.68
N ASN A 108 22.94 -5.55 -15.20
CA ASN A 108 21.52 -5.65 -15.54
C ASN A 108 20.60 -5.09 -14.43
N PHE A 109 20.84 -3.86 -13.99
CA PHE A 109 19.98 -3.18 -13.03
C PHE A 109 18.59 -2.91 -13.61
N ILE A 110 17.56 -3.50 -13.02
CA ILE A 110 16.17 -3.38 -13.46
C ILE A 110 15.31 -3.07 -12.24
N ILE A 111 14.77 -1.86 -12.20
CA ILE A 111 13.65 -1.53 -11.31
C ILE A 111 12.40 -2.11 -11.94
N GLY A 112 11.82 -3.10 -11.27
CA GLY A 112 10.60 -3.72 -11.74
C GLY A 112 9.41 -2.79 -11.53
N GLU A 113 8.45 -2.81 -12.44
CA GLU A 113 7.23 -1.99 -12.38
C GLU A 113 6.45 -2.19 -11.07
N HIS A 114 6.45 -3.41 -10.54
CA HIS A 114 5.79 -3.76 -9.28
C HIS A 114 6.78 -3.95 -8.12
N SER A 115 8.05 -3.61 -8.30
CA SER A 115 9.13 -3.91 -7.34
C SER A 115 9.05 -3.10 -6.06
N PHE A 116 8.73 -1.82 -6.19
CA PHE A 116 8.67 -0.89 -5.07
C PHE A 116 7.76 0.27 -5.45
N LEU A 117 6.54 0.29 -4.93
CA LEU A 117 5.63 1.42 -5.10
C LEU A 117 6.22 2.70 -4.48
N GLY A 118 7.06 2.53 -3.46
CA GLY A 118 7.99 3.56 -3.02
C GLY A 118 7.73 4.06 -1.61
N LEU A 119 8.00 5.34 -1.37
CA LEU A 119 7.90 5.95 -0.04
C LEU A 119 6.71 6.89 0.05
N GLY A 120 6.12 6.99 1.24
CA GLY A 120 5.18 8.06 1.60
C GLY A 120 5.80 8.94 2.67
N ILE A 121 6.08 10.20 2.34
CA ILE A 121 6.75 11.16 3.22
C ILE A 121 5.79 12.29 3.54
N HIS A 122 5.73 12.66 4.82
CA HIS A 122 4.96 13.79 5.31
C HIS A 122 5.90 14.95 5.63
N LEU A 123 5.63 16.12 5.05
CA LEU A 123 6.39 17.35 5.26
C LEU A 123 5.44 18.50 5.61
N LYS A 124 6.02 19.62 6.04
CA LYS A 124 5.27 20.88 6.24
C LYS A 124 5.13 21.65 4.94
N GLU A 125 6.24 21.74 4.22
CA GLU A 125 6.39 22.46 2.97
C GLU A 125 7.33 21.66 2.06
N PHE A 126 7.20 21.87 0.75
CA PHE A 126 8.02 21.16 -0.23
C PHE A 126 8.40 22.06 -1.40
N ASP A 127 9.69 22.05 -1.76
CA ASP A 127 10.23 22.83 -2.88
C ASP A 127 10.53 21.93 -4.08
N LEU A 128 9.58 21.89 -5.02
CA LEU A 128 9.68 21.11 -6.25
C LEU A 128 10.91 21.48 -7.10
N LYS A 129 11.47 22.69 -6.97
CA LYS A 129 12.66 23.10 -7.74
C LYS A 129 13.89 22.32 -7.33
N LYS A 130 13.96 21.83 -6.09
CA LYS A 130 15.07 21.00 -5.62
C LYS A 130 15.09 19.64 -6.31
N VAL A 131 13.94 19.08 -6.66
CA VAL A 131 13.84 17.73 -7.24
C VAL A 131 14.73 17.58 -8.48
N HIS A 132 14.53 18.45 -9.47
CA HIS A 132 15.34 18.45 -10.69
C HIS A 132 16.80 18.83 -10.43
N LYS A 133 17.05 19.76 -9.50
CA LYS A 133 18.42 20.17 -9.12
C LYS A 133 19.24 18.97 -8.63
N TYR A 134 18.59 18.02 -7.93
CA TYR A 134 19.22 16.80 -7.42
C TYR A 134 18.86 15.55 -8.24
N LYS A 135 18.62 15.72 -9.55
CA LYS A 135 18.43 14.64 -10.54
C LYS A 135 17.19 13.75 -10.38
N GLY A 136 16.27 14.06 -9.47
CA GLY A 136 14.96 13.42 -9.45
C GLY A 136 14.03 14.01 -10.52
N GLN A 137 12.84 13.42 -10.68
CA GLN A 137 11.80 13.92 -11.60
C GLN A 137 10.52 14.26 -10.85
N VAL A 138 9.80 15.27 -11.33
CA VAL A 138 8.45 15.59 -10.85
C VAL A 138 7.46 14.92 -11.80
N GLU A 139 6.70 13.99 -11.26
CA GLU A 139 5.74 13.17 -12.01
C GLU A 139 4.37 13.84 -12.02
N ASP A 140 4.03 14.46 -10.90
CA ASP A 140 2.82 15.24 -10.73
C ASP A 140 3.07 16.35 -9.70
N GLU A 141 2.57 17.55 -10.01
CA GLU A 141 2.84 18.74 -9.20
C GLU A 141 2.02 18.73 -7.89
N LEU A 142 2.28 19.74 -7.05
CA LEU A 142 1.53 19.93 -5.81
C LEU A 142 0.07 20.30 -6.13
N ASP A 143 -0.86 19.48 -5.67
CA ASP A 143 -2.29 19.73 -5.86
C ASP A 143 -3.08 19.22 -4.65
N LYS A 144 -4.30 19.74 -4.50
CA LYS A 144 -5.25 19.33 -3.49
C LYS A 144 -6.15 18.23 -4.03
N ARG A 145 -5.85 16.99 -3.65
CA ARG A 145 -6.54 15.80 -4.17
C ARG A 145 -7.48 15.18 -3.14
N PRO A 146 -8.67 14.68 -3.56
CA PRO A 146 -9.59 14.00 -2.67
C PRO A 146 -8.98 12.68 -2.18
N ILE A 147 -9.39 12.26 -1.00
CA ILE A 147 -8.99 10.98 -0.42
C ILE A 147 -10.25 10.19 -0.07
N THR A 148 -10.28 8.93 -0.44
CA THR A 148 -11.38 8.04 -0.05
C THR A 148 -11.34 7.79 1.46
N ALA A 149 -12.51 7.83 2.09
CA ALA A 149 -12.67 7.43 3.49
C ALA A 149 -12.18 5.98 3.70
N CYS A 150 -11.61 5.72 4.87
CA CYS A 150 -11.14 4.38 5.21
C CYS A 150 -12.33 3.44 5.48
N ILE A 151 -12.18 2.18 5.05
CA ILE A 151 -13.08 1.09 5.40
C ILE A 151 -12.75 0.58 6.81
N LEU A 152 -11.46 0.59 7.13
CA LEU A 152 -10.93 0.35 8.46
C LEU A 152 -9.94 1.47 8.76
N PRO A 153 -10.07 2.21 9.88
CA PRO A 153 -11.29 2.29 10.69
C PRO A 153 -12.49 2.74 9.83
N ASP A 154 -13.72 2.43 10.28
CA ASP A 154 -14.97 2.81 9.59
C ASP A 154 -15.15 4.33 9.65
N GLU A 155 -14.60 5.01 8.64
CA GLU A 155 -14.68 6.46 8.51
C GLU A 155 -15.93 6.87 7.74
N ASP A 156 -16.55 7.97 8.15
CA ASP A 156 -17.71 8.50 7.45
C ASP A 156 -17.34 8.87 5.99
N ALA A 157 -17.93 8.13 5.05
CA ALA A 157 -17.75 8.30 3.61
C ALA A 157 -18.39 9.58 3.07
N GLN A 158 -19.30 10.22 3.81
CA GLN A 158 -19.90 11.51 3.43
C GLN A 158 -18.96 12.68 3.72
N VAL A 159 -17.98 12.50 4.62
CA VAL A 159 -17.00 13.52 4.94
C VAL A 159 -15.90 13.53 3.88
N ARG A 160 -15.91 14.57 3.04
CA ARG A 160 -14.84 14.79 2.05
C ARG A 160 -13.54 15.15 2.74
N ARG A 161 -12.49 14.37 2.45
CA ARG A 161 -11.13 14.58 2.92
C ARG A 161 -10.23 14.90 1.74
N TYR A 162 -9.18 15.66 1.99
CA TYR A 162 -8.23 16.06 0.95
C TYR A 162 -6.81 15.99 1.48
N TRP A 163 -5.89 15.63 0.61
CA TRP A 163 -4.46 15.84 0.82
C TRP A 163 -3.98 16.92 -0.12
N GLU A 164 -3.03 17.71 0.35
CA GLU A 164 -2.17 18.49 -0.52
C GLU A 164 -0.89 17.69 -0.72
N ASN A 165 -0.71 17.11 -1.90
CA ASN A 165 0.38 16.18 -2.17
C ASN A 165 0.99 16.37 -3.56
N CYS A 166 2.12 15.74 -3.82
CA CYS A 166 2.74 15.63 -5.14
C CYS A 166 3.43 14.27 -5.26
N PHE A 167 3.79 13.92 -6.50
CA PHE A 167 4.50 12.68 -6.79
C PHE A 167 5.81 12.99 -7.50
N ILE A 168 6.89 12.44 -6.97
CA ILE A 168 8.23 12.60 -7.51
C ILE A 168 8.90 11.23 -7.62
N THR A 169 9.97 11.18 -8.39
CA THR A 169 10.90 10.04 -8.41
C THR A 169 12.29 10.49 -7.96
N ASP A 170 12.99 9.59 -7.28
CA ASP A 170 14.40 9.78 -6.97
C ASP A 170 15.28 9.65 -8.24
N PRO A 171 16.61 9.84 -8.16
CA PRO A 171 17.48 9.79 -9.33
C PRO A 171 17.46 8.47 -10.12
N ASP A 172 17.10 7.36 -9.47
CA ASP A 172 17.02 6.04 -10.10
C ASP A 172 15.61 5.73 -10.62
N GLY A 173 14.59 6.50 -10.21
CA GLY A 173 13.20 6.33 -10.64
C GLY A 173 12.27 5.75 -9.57
N TYR A 174 12.70 5.67 -8.31
CA TYR A 174 11.84 5.17 -7.22
C TYR A 174 10.80 6.22 -6.83
N GLY A 175 9.53 5.81 -6.83
CA GLY A 175 8.40 6.67 -6.52
C GLY A 175 8.38 7.17 -5.09
N ILE A 176 8.02 8.44 -4.91
CA ILE A 176 7.87 9.07 -3.60
C ILE A 176 6.61 9.93 -3.63
N GLU A 177 5.67 9.64 -2.74
CA GLU A 177 4.54 10.50 -2.46
C GLU A 177 4.90 11.46 -1.34
N VAL A 178 4.85 12.76 -1.61
CA VAL A 178 5.06 13.81 -0.61
C VAL A 178 3.72 14.42 -0.26
N VAL A 179 3.32 14.34 1.01
CA VAL A 179 2.07 14.90 1.54
C VAL A 179 2.39 16.05 2.50
N LEU A 180 1.72 17.18 2.33
CA LEU A 180 1.87 18.35 3.21
C LEU A 180 0.87 18.25 4.37
N GLN A 181 1.31 17.66 5.50
CA GLN A 181 0.43 17.38 6.63
C GLN A 181 1.09 17.56 8.01
N GLU A 182 2.42 17.47 8.11
CA GLU A 182 3.13 17.38 9.40
C GLU A 182 4.17 18.50 9.54
N GLU A 183 4.24 19.11 10.71
CA GLU A 183 5.25 20.16 11.00
C GLU A 183 6.68 19.59 11.02
N VAL A 184 6.82 18.33 11.45
CA VAL A 184 8.10 17.61 11.51
C VAL A 184 8.15 16.59 10.37
N PRO A 185 9.21 16.59 9.54
CA PRO A 185 9.38 15.59 8.49
C PRO A 185 9.27 14.16 9.02
N LYS A 186 8.51 13.32 8.31
CA LYS A 186 8.23 11.96 8.74
C LYS A 186 8.17 10.98 7.57
N LEU A 187 8.88 9.87 7.68
CA LEU A 187 8.68 8.71 6.81
C LEU A 187 7.42 7.97 7.26
N ASN A 188 6.29 8.34 6.67
CA ASN A 188 4.98 7.82 7.04
C ASN A 188 4.78 6.38 6.56
N ARG A 189 5.19 6.07 5.32
CA ARG A 189 4.90 4.78 4.68
C ARG A 189 6.07 4.21 3.89
N ILE A 190 6.20 2.89 3.97
CA ILE A 190 6.89 2.07 2.97
C ILE A 190 5.80 1.36 2.17
N ARG A 191 5.81 1.52 0.85
CA ARG A 191 4.71 1.12 -0.04
C ARG A 191 5.18 0.01 -0.98
N LEU A 192 4.49 -1.11 -0.96
CA LEU A 192 4.72 -2.29 -1.81
C LEU A 192 3.44 -2.65 -2.56
N TYR A 193 3.56 -3.41 -3.64
CA TYR A 193 2.41 -4.02 -4.32
C TYR A 193 2.14 -5.43 -3.80
N THR A 194 0.89 -5.89 -3.94
CA THR A 194 0.50 -7.28 -3.69
C THR A 194 -0.48 -7.76 -4.76
N THR A 195 -0.40 -9.04 -5.13
CA THR A 195 -1.40 -9.70 -5.98
C THR A 195 -2.62 -10.18 -5.20
N SER A 196 -2.58 -10.15 -3.86
CA SER A 196 -3.67 -10.68 -3.03
C SER A 196 -3.66 -10.04 -1.65
N THR A 197 -4.64 -9.17 -1.39
CA THR A 197 -4.82 -8.58 -0.05
C THR A 197 -5.07 -9.62 1.03
N LYS A 198 -5.68 -10.76 0.65
CA LYS A 198 -5.92 -11.88 1.55
C LYS A 198 -4.61 -12.57 1.96
N ASP A 199 -3.72 -12.82 1.01
CA ASP A 199 -2.44 -13.47 1.28
C ASP A 199 -1.50 -12.51 2.03
N SER A 200 -1.51 -11.23 1.66
CA SER A 200 -0.87 -10.17 2.44
C SER A 200 -1.35 -10.15 3.90
N GLN A 201 -2.66 -10.16 4.14
CA GLN A 201 -3.20 -10.19 5.50
C GLN A 201 -2.81 -11.47 6.25
N LYS A 202 -2.89 -12.64 5.59
CA LYS A 202 -2.45 -13.90 6.19
C LYS A 202 -0.98 -13.82 6.62
N PHE A 203 -0.11 -13.30 5.76
CA PHE A 203 1.31 -13.20 6.07
C PHE A 203 1.61 -12.16 7.14
N TYR A 204 1.27 -10.90 6.92
CA TYR A 204 1.65 -9.80 7.81
C TYR A 204 0.86 -9.78 9.12
N SER A 205 -0.43 -10.13 9.11
CA SER A 205 -1.24 -10.15 10.32
C SER A 205 -1.27 -11.51 11.00
N ASP A 206 -1.68 -12.59 10.32
CA ASP A 206 -1.91 -13.86 11.01
C ASP A 206 -0.58 -14.54 11.43
N ILE A 207 0.41 -14.56 10.53
CA ILE A 207 1.71 -15.19 10.76
C ILE A 207 2.63 -14.26 11.55
N LEU A 208 2.92 -13.06 11.02
CA LEU A 208 3.86 -12.13 11.64
C LEU A 208 3.26 -11.38 12.85
N GLY A 209 1.94 -11.31 12.98
CA GLY A 209 1.29 -10.69 14.14
C GLY A 209 1.23 -9.17 14.11
N MET A 210 1.30 -8.53 12.93
CA MET A 210 1.07 -7.09 12.77
C MET A 210 -0.43 -6.77 12.76
N ASP A 211 -0.80 -5.61 13.30
CA ASP A 211 -2.18 -5.13 13.23
C ASP A 211 -2.49 -4.60 11.82
N LEU A 212 -3.60 -5.03 11.23
CA LEU A 212 -4.21 -4.37 10.07
C LEU A 212 -4.89 -3.09 10.57
N VAL A 213 -4.23 -1.95 10.40
CA VAL A 213 -4.64 -0.67 10.99
C VAL A 213 -5.48 0.19 10.06
N LYS A 214 -5.33 0.00 8.74
CA LYS A 214 -6.11 0.74 7.75
C LYS A 214 -6.40 -0.09 6.50
N ILE A 215 -7.58 0.12 5.93
CA ILE A 215 -7.96 -0.35 4.58
C ILE A 215 -8.52 0.85 3.83
N GLN A 216 -7.99 1.14 2.65
CA GLN A 216 -8.39 2.30 1.85
C GLN A 216 -8.51 1.94 0.38
N SER A 217 -9.62 2.35 -0.24
CA SER A 217 -9.81 2.31 -1.69
C SER A 217 -9.13 3.50 -2.33
N HIS A 218 -8.57 3.27 -3.51
CA HIS A 218 -7.88 4.25 -4.33
C HIS A 218 -8.61 4.47 -5.67
N LEU A 219 -9.85 4.02 -5.79
CA LEU A 219 -10.62 4.14 -7.04
C LEU A 219 -10.90 5.59 -7.45
N GLU A 220 -11.02 6.51 -6.48
CA GLU A 220 -11.12 7.95 -6.78
C GLU A 220 -9.74 8.59 -7.08
N GLU A 221 -8.67 7.81 -6.91
CA GLU A 221 -7.26 8.21 -7.03
C GLU A 221 -6.57 7.54 -8.24
N ILE A 222 -7.34 6.95 -9.17
CA ILE A 222 -6.84 6.24 -10.36
C ILE A 222 -6.03 7.18 -11.27
N SER A 223 -6.26 8.50 -11.20
CA SER A 223 -5.49 9.48 -11.97
C SER A 223 -4.07 9.70 -11.47
N TYR A 224 -3.64 9.08 -10.36
CA TYR A 224 -2.30 9.29 -9.83
C TYR A 224 -1.27 8.46 -10.62
N PRO A 225 -0.07 9.00 -10.92
CA PRO A 225 0.88 8.38 -11.85
C PRO A 225 1.28 6.93 -11.51
N TRP A 226 1.22 6.56 -10.23
CA TRP A 226 1.71 5.28 -9.70
C TRP A 226 0.59 4.36 -9.18
N ASN A 227 -0.66 4.80 -9.34
CA ASN A 227 -1.84 4.12 -8.81
C ASN A 227 -2.65 3.43 -9.92
N ILE A 228 -2.11 3.38 -11.13
CA ILE A 228 -2.72 2.72 -12.31
C ILE A 228 -3.07 1.26 -11.97
N TYR A 229 -2.25 0.61 -11.13
CA TYR A 229 -2.49 -0.75 -10.64
C TYR A 229 -3.13 -0.79 -9.25
N GLY A 230 -3.00 0.28 -8.44
CA GLY A 230 -3.41 0.28 -7.03
C GLY A 230 -4.88 0.65 -6.86
N GLY A 231 -5.78 -0.31 -6.66
CA GLY A 231 -7.18 0.04 -6.39
C GLY A 231 -7.59 -0.07 -4.92
N MET A 232 -6.89 -0.86 -4.10
CA MET A 232 -7.14 -0.91 -2.65
C MET A 232 -5.84 -1.21 -1.91
N SER A 233 -5.56 -0.48 -0.83
CA SER A 233 -4.39 -0.71 0.01
C SER A 233 -4.74 -1.19 1.41
N TYR A 234 -3.93 -2.12 1.90
CA TYR A 234 -3.95 -2.63 3.27
C TYR A 234 -2.73 -2.09 4.00
N TYR A 235 -2.93 -1.63 5.23
CA TYR A 235 -1.91 -0.96 6.01
C TYR A 235 -1.63 -1.76 7.27
N PHE A 236 -0.40 -2.24 7.41
CA PHE A 236 0.05 -3.06 8.51
C PHE A 236 0.98 -2.26 9.42
N SER A 237 0.72 -2.29 10.72
CA SER A 237 1.52 -1.59 11.71
C SER A 237 1.34 -2.22 13.09
N ASN A 238 2.00 -1.65 14.10
CA ASN A 238 1.71 -1.91 15.51
C ASN A 238 1.67 -0.57 16.25
N LYS A 239 1.06 -0.53 17.44
CA LYS A 239 0.77 0.69 18.22
C LYS A 239 1.93 1.69 18.39
N ASN A 240 3.19 1.24 18.28
CA ASN A 240 4.38 2.07 18.51
C ASN A 240 5.21 2.35 17.25
N ASN A 241 4.76 1.91 16.07
CA ASN A 241 5.50 2.13 14.83
C ASN A 241 5.16 3.51 14.26
N SER A 242 6.19 4.32 14.03
CA SER A 242 6.03 5.61 13.36
C SER A 242 5.76 5.45 11.86
N THR A 243 6.38 4.45 11.24
CA THR A 243 6.24 4.12 9.82
C THR A 243 5.31 2.91 9.64
N ILE A 244 4.39 3.02 8.68
CA ILE A 244 3.38 2.01 8.35
C ILE A 244 3.79 1.29 7.07
N LEU A 245 3.57 -0.02 7.03
CA LEU A 245 3.73 -0.80 5.80
C LEU A 245 2.43 -0.77 5.01
N GLN A 246 2.46 -0.28 3.77
CA GLN A 246 1.31 -0.23 2.86
C GLN A 246 1.47 -1.27 1.75
N LEU A 247 0.49 -2.16 1.60
CA LEU A 247 0.41 -3.14 0.51
C LEU A 247 -0.74 -2.73 -0.39
N ALA A 248 -0.43 -2.20 -1.57
CA ALA A 248 -1.39 -1.82 -2.59
C ALA A 248 -1.70 -3.00 -3.50
N TYR A 249 -2.98 -3.36 -3.61
CA TYR A 249 -3.42 -4.43 -4.51
C TYR A 249 -3.23 -4.01 -5.96
N ALA A 250 -2.40 -4.75 -6.69
CA ALA A 250 -2.20 -4.61 -8.12
C ALA A 250 -3.37 -5.27 -8.87
N TYR A 251 -4.30 -4.44 -9.38
CA TYR A 251 -5.45 -4.87 -10.15
C TYR A 251 -5.02 -5.56 -11.44
N ASP A 252 -5.71 -6.66 -11.76
CA ASP A 252 -5.53 -7.47 -12.97
C ASP A 252 -4.15 -8.16 -13.10
N GLU A 253 -3.31 -8.05 -12.07
CA GLU A 253 -1.98 -8.67 -12.05
C GLU A 253 -1.99 -10.00 -11.30
N ASN A 254 -1.68 -11.07 -12.02
CA ASN A 254 -1.51 -12.40 -11.43
C ASN A 254 -0.09 -12.63 -10.89
N LYS A 255 0.87 -11.76 -11.24
CA LYS A 255 2.26 -11.86 -10.80
C LYS A 255 2.95 -10.49 -10.84
N LEU A 256 3.68 -10.16 -9.79
CA LEU A 256 4.45 -8.91 -9.74
C LEU A 256 5.71 -8.97 -10.62
N HIS A 257 5.98 -7.86 -11.31
CA HIS A 257 7.21 -7.61 -12.04
C HIS A 257 8.23 -6.98 -11.09
N MET A 258 8.95 -7.83 -10.34
CA MET A 258 9.79 -7.41 -9.21
C MET A 258 11.16 -6.83 -9.59
N GLY A 259 11.64 -7.04 -10.81
CA GLY A 259 13.00 -6.65 -11.19
C GLY A 259 14.07 -7.26 -10.25
N ASN A 260 15.16 -6.54 -10.00
CA ASN A 260 16.24 -6.96 -9.10
C ASN A 260 16.76 -5.83 -8.18
N SER A 261 15.98 -4.76 -8.07
CA SER A 261 16.38 -3.51 -7.42
C SER A 261 16.03 -3.48 -5.92
N ILE A 262 14.91 -4.09 -5.51
CA ILE A 262 14.48 -4.14 -4.12
C ILE A 262 15.31 -5.17 -3.31
N GLY A 263 15.69 -4.78 -2.10
CA GLY A 263 16.40 -5.62 -1.14
C GLY A 263 15.45 -6.25 -0.13
N ASN A 264 15.78 -6.12 1.16
CA ASN A 264 14.97 -6.68 2.25
C ASN A 264 14.08 -5.61 2.90
N LEU A 265 12.83 -5.98 3.19
CA LEU A 265 12.04 -5.29 4.23
C LEU A 265 12.52 -5.79 5.59
N ILE A 266 12.88 -4.87 6.47
CA ILE A 266 13.45 -5.19 7.79
C ILE A 266 12.37 -5.02 8.85
N LEU A 267 12.06 -6.11 9.55
CA LEU A 267 11.09 -6.14 10.64
C LEU A 267 11.76 -6.66 11.91
N SER A 268 11.56 -5.98 13.04
CA SER A 268 12.11 -6.40 14.34
C SER A 268 11.03 -6.93 15.28
N PHE A 269 11.37 -7.97 16.05
CA PHE A 269 10.47 -8.68 16.95
C PHE A 269 11.08 -8.88 18.33
N GLN A 270 10.21 -8.91 19.36
CA GLN A 270 10.62 -9.24 20.73
C GLN A 270 10.93 -10.72 20.97
N ASP A 271 10.37 -11.63 20.16
CA ASP A 271 10.56 -13.07 20.34
C ASP A 271 10.66 -13.75 18.97
N LEU A 272 11.89 -13.81 18.44
CA LEU A 272 12.16 -14.51 17.18
C LEU A 272 11.93 -16.02 17.26
N ASN A 273 12.06 -16.65 18.43
CA ASN A 273 11.88 -18.10 18.57
C ASN A 273 10.41 -18.49 18.38
N ALA A 274 9.51 -17.74 19.01
CA ALA A 274 8.06 -17.92 18.80
C ALA A 274 7.66 -17.64 17.34
N LEU A 275 8.28 -16.63 16.71
CA LEU A 275 8.04 -16.31 15.31
C LEU A 275 8.53 -17.42 14.38
N GLU A 276 9.73 -17.95 14.59
CA GLU A 276 10.30 -19.05 13.80
C GLU A 276 9.39 -20.29 13.84
N LYS A 277 8.83 -20.60 15.02
CA LYS A 277 7.85 -21.68 15.17
C LYS A 277 6.61 -21.43 14.31
N LYS A 278 6.02 -20.23 14.36
CA LYS A 278 4.85 -19.88 13.54
C LYS A 278 5.13 -19.96 12.04
N LEU A 279 6.31 -19.51 11.61
CA LEU A 279 6.74 -19.59 10.22
C LEU A 279 6.78 -21.04 9.75
N LYS A 280 7.38 -21.93 10.55
CA LYS A 280 7.42 -23.38 10.28
C LYS A 280 6.04 -24.03 10.27
N GLU A 281 5.14 -23.63 11.18
CA GLU A 281 3.75 -24.13 11.23
C GLU A 281 2.92 -23.71 10.00
N ASN A 282 3.35 -22.68 9.28
CA ASN A 282 2.71 -22.20 8.06
C ASN A 282 3.51 -22.54 6.79
N ASP A 283 4.44 -23.50 6.87
CA ASP A 283 5.26 -23.99 5.77
C ASP A 283 6.06 -22.87 5.06
N ILE A 284 6.46 -21.83 5.79
CA ILE A 284 7.29 -20.75 5.26
C ILE A 284 8.76 -21.20 5.25
N GLU A 285 9.41 -21.07 4.09
CA GLU A 285 10.84 -21.33 3.96
C GLU A 285 11.66 -20.30 4.74
N ILE A 286 12.60 -20.79 5.54
CA ILE A 286 13.44 -19.98 6.42
C ILE A 286 14.90 -20.14 6.03
N VAL A 287 15.54 -19.03 5.71
CA VAL A 287 16.99 -18.94 5.51
C VAL A 287 17.58 -18.21 6.72
N LYS A 288 18.52 -18.85 7.43
CA LYS A 288 19.23 -18.22 8.55
C LYS A 288 20.57 -17.67 8.07
N SER A 289 20.84 -16.40 8.35
CA SER A 289 22.11 -15.75 8.01
C SER A 289 22.53 -14.82 9.15
N ASN A 290 23.72 -15.01 9.71
CA ASN A 290 24.30 -14.15 10.75
C ASN A 290 23.38 -13.84 11.97
N GLY A 291 22.54 -14.79 12.37
CA GLY A 291 21.59 -14.61 13.49
C GLY A 291 20.28 -13.91 13.09
N GLU A 292 20.12 -13.55 11.82
CA GLU A 292 18.89 -13.04 11.23
C GLU A 292 18.11 -14.17 10.54
N ILE A 293 16.79 -14.03 10.48
CA ILE A 293 15.88 -14.94 9.78
C ILE A 293 15.40 -14.22 8.52
N ILE A 294 15.70 -14.77 7.36
CA ILE A 294 15.21 -14.27 6.07
C ILE A 294 14.13 -15.21 5.58
N VAL A 295 12.97 -14.64 5.23
CA VAL A 295 11.84 -15.35 4.62
C VAL A 295 11.38 -14.58 3.39
N LYS A 296 10.53 -15.22 2.59
CA LYS A 296 9.77 -14.51 1.55
C LYS A 296 8.30 -14.44 1.95
N ASP A 297 7.66 -13.31 1.65
CA ASP A 297 6.21 -13.26 1.66
C ASP A 297 5.61 -13.98 0.44
N PHE A 298 4.28 -14.01 0.34
CA PHE A 298 3.60 -14.74 -0.72
C PHE A 298 3.71 -14.09 -2.11
N ASP A 299 4.08 -12.81 -2.19
CA ASP A 299 4.36 -12.10 -3.44
C ASP A 299 5.85 -12.18 -3.84
N GLY A 300 6.71 -12.63 -2.92
CA GLY A 300 8.13 -12.92 -3.14
C GLY A 300 9.09 -11.85 -2.63
N TYR A 301 8.62 -10.87 -1.85
CA TYR A 301 9.49 -9.89 -1.19
C TYR A 301 10.35 -10.57 -0.13
N ASN A 302 11.63 -10.21 -0.06
CA ASN A 302 12.50 -10.69 1.00
C ASN A 302 12.24 -9.92 2.29
N ILE A 303 11.98 -10.63 3.38
CA ILE A 303 11.71 -10.08 4.70
C ILE A 303 12.82 -10.55 5.63
N CYS A 304 13.62 -9.61 6.13
CA CYS A 304 14.62 -9.88 7.16
C CYS A 304 14.02 -9.59 8.54
N LEU A 305 13.97 -10.64 9.35
CA LEU A 305 13.40 -10.64 10.70
C LEU A 305 14.54 -10.58 11.72
N LYS A 306 14.55 -9.51 12.52
CA LYS A 306 15.58 -9.24 13.53
C LYS A 306 15.00 -9.30 14.93
N GLN A 307 15.84 -9.62 15.90
CA GLN A 307 15.48 -9.48 17.30
C GLN A 307 15.60 -8.00 17.68
N ILE A 308 14.62 -7.46 18.41
CA ILE A 308 14.74 -6.12 19.00
C ILE A 308 15.89 -6.17 20.02
N THR A 309 16.94 -5.41 19.73
CA THR A 309 17.99 -5.04 20.69
C THR A 309 17.51 -3.94 21.62
#